data_AF-A0A354NUC4-F1
#
_entry.id   AF-A0A354NUC4-F1
#
_cell.length_a   1.000
_cell.length_b   1.000
_cell.length_c   1.000
_cell.angle_alpha   90.00
_cell.angle_beta   90.00
_cell.angle_gamma   90.00
#
_symmetry.space_group_name_H-M   'P 1'
#
loop_
_entity.id
_entity.type
_entity.pdbx_description
1 polymer ?
#
loop_
_entity_poly.entity_id
_entity_poly.type
_entity_poly.pdbx_seq_one_letter_code
_entity_poly.pdbx_strand_id
1 'polypeptide(L)' 'RVDFEQAIQELQTLYNTSNRVPGFRKKVMVDGDRFAELIAAVKGSLPADVQEAEEILKQKDSILNQAYLEAQRVKTTVE' A
#
# COMPACT_ATOMS: atom_id res chain seq x y z
N ARG A 1 13.28 6.72 -10.19
CA ARG A 1 12.12 6.17 -9.43
C ARG A 1 11.08 7.27 -9.41
N VAL A 2 9.83 6.95 -9.74
CA VAL A 2 8.71 7.91 -9.63
C VAL A 2 8.40 8.08 -8.14
N ASP A 3 8.22 9.32 -7.69
CA ASP A 3 7.80 9.64 -6.33
C ASP A 3 6.30 9.38 -6.16
N PHE A 4 5.84 9.06 -4.94
CA PHE A 4 4.43 8.79 -4.64
C PHE A 4 3.54 9.92 -5.09
N GLU A 5 3.89 11.16 -4.74
CA GLU A 5 3.12 12.35 -5.10
C GLU A 5 3.04 12.52 -6.62
N GLN A 6 4.13 12.24 -7.33
CA GLN A 6 4.14 12.28 -8.78
C GLN A 6 3.22 11.21 -9.39
N ALA A 7 3.27 9.97 -8.88
CA ALA A 7 2.40 8.88 -9.36
C ALA A 7 0.91 9.19 -9.10
N ILE A 8 0.59 9.81 -7.96
CA ILE A 8 -0.76 10.30 -7.65
C ILE A 8 -1.18 11.44 -8.59
N GLN A 9 -0.28 12.37 -8.88
CA GLN A 9 -0.56 13.47 -9.79
C GLN A 9 -0.81 12.99 -11.22
N GLU A 10 -0.05 12.00 -11.70
CA GLU A 10 -0.26 11.39 -13.01
C GLU A 10 -1.60 10.64 -13.11
N LEU A 11 -2.03 9.96 -12.03
CA LEU A 11 -3.38 9.39 -11.93
C LEU A 11 -4.48 10.46 -11.97
N GLN A 12 -4.29 11.58 -11.28
CA GLN A 12 -5.24 12.71 -11.34
C GLN A 12 -5.32 13.30 -12.74
N THR A 13 -4.18 13.45 -13.42
CA THR A 13 -4.15 13.89 -14.82
C THR A 13 -4.87 12.90 -15.72
N LEU A 14 -4.64 11.60 -15.56
CA LEU A 14 -5.35 10.57 -16.32
C LEU A 14 -6.87 10.72 -16.12
N TYR A 15 -7.34 10.81 -14.87
CA TYR A 15 -8.76 10.98 -14.56
C TYR A 15 -9.36 12.25 -15.19
N ASN A 16 -8.69 13.39 -15.07
CA ASN A 16 -9.19 14.68 -15.56
C ASN A 16 -9.19 14.79 -17.09
N THR A 17 -8.29 14.07 -17.76
CA THR A 17 -8.16 14.10 -19.23
C THR A 17 -8.87 12.94 -19.92
N SER A 18 -9.43 11.99 -19.15
CA SER A 18 -10.09 10.82 -19.72
C SER A 18 -11.40 11.19 -20.43
N ASN A 19 -11.60 10.59 -21.61
CA ASN A 19 -12.84 10.74 -22.37
C ASN A 19 -13.97 10.00 -21.67
N ARG A 20 -15.09 10.67 -21.42
CA ARG A 20 -16.29 10.02 -20.89
C ARG A 20 -16.90 9.10 -21.93
N VAL A 21 -17.38 7.95 -21.49
CA VAL A 21 -18.06 6.99 -22.37
C VAL A 21 -19.49 7.49 -22.64
N PRO A 22 -19.88 7.72 -23.91
CA PRO A 22 -21.24 8.15 -24.25
C PRO A 22 -22.30 7.19 -23.71
N GLY A 23 -23.42 7.73 -23.20
CA GLY A 23 -24.49 6.93 -22.58
C GLY A 23 -24.20 6.41 -21.17
N PHE A 24 -22.96 6.52 -20.68
CA PHE A 24 -22.58 6.09 -19.33
C PHE A 24 -22.09 7.27 -18.48
N ARG A 25 -22.99 7.87 -17.70
CA ARG A 25 -22.77 9.11 -16.93
C ARG A 25 -21.52 9.15 -16.04
N LYS A 26 -21.01 7.99 -15.61
CA LYS A 26 -19.91 7.87 -14.63
C LYS A 26 -18.74 6.99 -15.11
N LYS A 27 -18.68 6.64 -16.40
CA LYS A 27 -17.61 5.82 -16.95
C LYS A 27 -16.67 6.66 -17.81
N VAL A 28 -15.39 6.41 -17.66
CA VAL A 28 -14.33 7.02 -18.47
C VAL A 28 -13.58 5.93 -19.22
N MET A 29 -13.14 6.24 -20.43
CA MET A 29 -12.28 5.38 -21.22
C MET A 29 -10.83 5.66 -20.82
N VAL A 30 -10.10 4.59 -20.52
CA VAL A 30 -8.69 4.62 -20.15
C VAL A 30 -7.91 3.70 -21.07
N ASP A 31 -6.66 4.08 -21.34
CA ASP A 31 -5.67 3.17 -21.93
C ASP A 31 -5.27 2.15 -20.85
N GLY A 32 -5.45 0.87 -21.16
CA GLY A 32 -5.23 -0.22 -20.20
C GLY A 32 -3.76 -0.39 -19.81
N ASP A 33 -2.85 -0.22 -20.76
CA ASP A 33 -1.42 -0.40 -20.54
C ASP A 33 -0.88 0.75 -19.70
N ARG A 34 -1.24 2.00 -20.06
CA ARG A 34 -0.89 3.19 -19.28
C ARG A 34 -1.45 3.15 -17.86
N PHE A 35 -2.68 2.64 -17.70
CA PHE A 35 -3.28 2.50 -16.37
C PHE A 35 -2.56 1.44 -15.52
N ALA A 36 -2.15 0.32 -16.13
CA ALA A 36 -1.37 -0.71 -15.46
C ALA A 36 0.00 -0.19 -15.00
N GLU A 37 0.68 0.61 -15.83
CA GLU A 37 1.95 1.26 -15.49
C GLU A 37 1.81 2.21 -14.29
N LEU A 38 0.75 3.03 -14.26
CA LEU A 38 0.49 3.93 -13.14
C LEU A 38 0.23 3.18 -11.83
N ILE A 39 -0.49 2.05 -11.89
CA ILE A 39 -0.68 1.18 -10.72
C ILE A 39 0.66 0.66 -10.21
N ALA A 40 1.54 0.20 -11.10
CA ALA A 40 2.86 -0.27 -10.73
C ALA A 40 3.73 0.86 -10.14
N ALA A 41 3.64 2.07 -10.72
CA ALA A 41 4.33 3.25 -10.21
C ALA A 41 3.89 3.58 -8.78
N VAL A 42 2.58 3.71 -8.52
CA VAL A 42 2.05 3.99 -7.17
C VAL A 42 2.48 2.95 -6.14
N LYS A 43 2.43 1.65 -6.50
CA LYS A 43 2.87 0.58 -5.61
C LYS A 43 4.37 0.65 -5.31
N GLY A 44 5.19 0.94 -6.33
CA GLY A 44 6.64 1.02 -6.19
C GLY A 44 7.14 2.32 -5.57
N SER A 45 6.30 3.35 -5.54
CA SER A 45 6.63 4.66 -5.01
C SER A 45 6.16 4.88 -3.58
N LEU A 46 5.60 3.86 -2.92
CA LEU A 46 5.03 3.98 -1.57
C LEU A 46 5.99 4.74 -0.63
N PRO A 47 5.54 5.77 0.11
CA PRO A 47 6.43 6.61 0.91
C PRO A 47 7.25 5.80 1.92
N ALA A 48 8.50 6.21 2.16
CA ALA A 48 9.41 5.53 3.08
C ALA A 48 8.80 5.37 4.47
N ASP A 49 8.11 6.40 4.98
CA ASP A 49 7.46 6.40 6.28
C ASP A 49 6.37 5.32 6.41
N VAL A 50 5.66 5.01 5.32
CA VAL A 50 4.64 3.95 5.32
C VAL A 50 5.30 2.57 5.39
N GLN A 51 6.40 2.38 4.65
CA GLN A 51 7.17 1.14 4.70
C GLN A 51 7.79 0.93 6.09
N GLU A 52 8.36 1.98 6.67
CA GLU A 52 8.91 1.97 8.04
C GLU A 52 7.81 1.63 9.07
N ALA A 53 6.63 2.22 8.94
CA ALA A 53 5.50 1.91 9.82
C ALA A 53 5.09 0.42 9.72
N GLU A 54 5.05 -0.16 8.52
CA GLU A 54 4.80 -1.60 8.35
C GLU A 54 5.87 -2.48 9.01
N GLU A 55 7.14 -2.08 8.92
CA GLU A 55 8.25 -2.79 9.56
C GLU A 55 8.14 -2.71 11.10
N ILE A 56 7.83 -1.54 11.65
CA ILE A 56 7.61 -1.35 13.09
C ILE A 56 6.46 -2.24 13.58
N LEU A 57 5.35 -2.32 12.83
CA LEU A 57 4.22 -3.18 13.18
C LEU A 57 4.63 -4.67 13.22
N LYS A 58 5.40 -5.13 12.22
CA LYS A 58 5.92 -6.51 12.19
C LYS A 58 6.85 -6.79 13.38
N GLN A 59 7.72 -5.85 13.71
CA GLN A 59 8.61 -5.97 14.87
C GLN A 59 7.82 -6.05 16.17
N LYS A 60 6.81 -5.18 16.35
CA LYS A 60 5.91 -5.21 17.50
C LYS A 60 5.23 -6.56 17.67
N ASP A 61 4.66 -7.10 16.59
CA ASP A 61 3.96 -8.40 16.63
C ASP A 61 4.92 -9.56 16.98
N SER A 62 6.16 -9.51 16.46
CA SER A 62 7.21 -10.46 16.83
C SER A 62 7.56 -10.40 18.32
N ILE A 63 7.76 -9.19 18.86
CA ILE A 63 8.07 -8.97 20.28
C ILE A 63 6.93 -9.49 21.17
N LEU A 64 5.68 -9.18 20.82
CA LEU A 64 4.52 -9.67 21.58
C LEU A 64 4.44 -11.19 21.58
N ASN A 65 4.70 -11.84 20.44
CA ASN A 65 4.71 -13.29 20.36
C ASN A 65 5.85 -13.91 21.19
N GLN A 66 7.05 -13.32 21.15
CA GLN A 66 8.17 -13.75 21.99
C GLN A 66 7.86 -13.62 23.49
N ALA A 67 7.30 -12.48 23.91
CA ALA A 67 6.90 -12.26 25.29
C ALA A 67 5.80 -13.24 25.75
N TYR A 68 4.84 -13.54 24.87
CA TYR A 68 3.80 -14.53 25.14
C TYR A 68 4.36 -15.93 25.36
N LEU A 69 5.26 -16.39 24.47
CA LEU A 69 5.92 -17.69 24.61
C LEU A 69 6.77 -17.78 25.87
N GLU A 70 7.48 -16.72 26.23
CA GLU A 70 8.29 -16.68 27.44
C GLU A 70 7.41 -16.72 28.71
N ALA A 71 6.30 -15.98 28.72
CA ALA A 71 5.34 -16.03 29.82
C ALA A 71 4.75 -17.44 30.01
N GLN A 72 4.46 -18.15 28.92
CA GLN A 72 4.03 -19.56 28.99
C GLN A 72 5.11 -20.47 29.58
N ARG A 73 6.37 -20.34 29.13
CA ARG A 73 7.50 -21.13 29.63
C ARG A 73 7.70 -20.94 31.13
N VAL A 74 7.70 -19.69 31.59
CA VAL A 74 7.83 -19.37 33.02
C VAL A 74 6.70 -20.02 33.81
N LYS A 75 5.45 -19.93 33.33
CA LYS A 75 4.31 -20.56 33.99
C LYS A 75 4.50 -22.07 34.13
N THR A 76 4.89 -22.77 33.06
CA THR A 76 5.12 -24.23 33.09
C THR A 76 6.32 -24.65 33.94
N THR A 77 7.30 -23.77 34.15
CA THR A 77 8.48 -24.07 34.97
C THR A 77 8.21 -23.90 36.47
N VAL A 78 7.19 -23.11 36.84
CA VAL A 78 6.81 -22.82 38.22
C VAL A 78 5.72 -23.78 38.76
N GLU A 79 5.02 -24.49 37.86
CA GLU A 79 4.14 -25.64 38.18
C GLU A 79 4.95 -26.95 38.33
#